data_AF-A0A3D5VGK2-F1
#
_entry.id   AF-A0A3D5VGK2-F1
#
_cell.length_a   1.000
_cell.length_b   1.000
_cell.length_c   1.000
_cell.angle_alpha   90.00
_cell.angle_beta   90.00
_cell.angle_gamma   90.00
#
_symmetry.space_group_name_H-M   'P 1'
#
loop_
_entity.id
_entity.type
_entity.pdbx_description
1 polymer ?
#
loop_
_entity_poly.entity_id
_entity_poly.type
_entity_poly.pdbx_seq_one_letter_code
_entity_poly.pdbx_strand_id
1 'polypeptide(L)'
;CMVGLPGQTPEILAEDLLYLKELDVEMAGIGPFIPNPHTPLAGAAPGTVEMTLKMIALTRLLLPQAHLPVTTALSTIDALGRQKALRSGANVIMPNVTPKRFRSLYAIYPNKDLLNANQNNCRQCVSDMINSLGRTVGQGQGHSPKPGFSRDFKKRGEADEQYS
;
A
#
# COMPACT_ATOMS: atom_id res chain seq x y z
N CYS A 1 5.29 -5.78 -4.38
CA CYS A 1 5.93 -7.06 -4.02
C CYS A 1 5.69 -7.39 -2.54
N MET A 2 5.97 -8.62 -2.13
CA MET A 2 6.12 -8.98 -0.71
C MET A 2 7.58 -8.89 -0.31
N VAL A 3 7.84 -8.35 0.89
CA VAL A 3 9.19 -8.15 1.43
C VAL A 3 9.43 -9.10 2.60
N GLY A 4 10.50 -9.88 2.56
CA GLY A 4 10.88 -10.85 3.59
C GLY A 4 10.32 -12.27 3.37
N LEU A 5 10.10 -12.68 2.12
CA LEU A 5 9.81 -14.10 1.84
C LEU A 5 11.02 -14.98 2.18
N PRO A 6 10.82 -16.25 2.59
CA PRO A 6 11.91 -17.19 2.80
C PRO A 6 12.79 -17.34 1.55
N GLY A 7 14.10 -17.15 1.71
CA GLY A 7 15.07 -17.20 0.60
C GLY A 7 15.18 -15.92 -0.24
N GLN A 8 14.39 -14.89 0.04
CA GLN A 8 14.50 -13.60 -0.65
C GLN A 8 15.76 -12.85 -0.22
N THR A 9 16.56 -12.44 -1.21
CA THR A 9 17.80 -11.67 -1.00
C THR A 9 17.61 -10.20 -1.42
N PRO A 10 18.53 -9.29 -1.04
CA PRO A 10 18.52 -7.92 -1.54
C PRO A 10 18.57 -7.82 -3.07
N GLU A 11 19.22 -8.76 -3.75
CA GLU A 11 19.30 -8.81 -5.22
C GLU A 11 17.92 -9.10 -5.81
N ILE A 12 17.17 -10.07 -5.26
CA ILE A 12 15.79 -10.35 -5.69
C ILE A 12 14.89 -9.13 -5.45
N LEU A 13 15.07 -8.42 -4.34
CA LEU A 13 14.33 -7.18 -4.07
C LEU A 13 14.69 -6.07 -5.08
N ALA A 14 15.95 -5.97 -5.50
CA ALA A 14 16.37 -5.03 -6.54
C ALA A 14 15.77 -5.40 -7.90
N GLU A 15 15.72 -6.70 -8.24
CA GLU A 15 15.05 -7.20 -9.44
C GLU A 15 13.55 -6.88 -9.44
N ASP A 16 12.86 -7.05 -8.31
CA ASP A 16 11.46 -6.64 -8.14
C ASP A 16 11.26 -5.14 -8.45
N LEU A 17 12.16 -4.27 -7.96
CA LEU A 17 12.09 -2.83 -8.21
C LEU A 17 12.31 -2.49 -9.69
N LEU A 18 13.29 -3.13 -10.33
CA LEU A 18 13.57 -2.95 -11.75
C LEU A 18 12.41 -3.45 -12.61
N TYR A 19 11.80 -4.57 -12.23
CA TYR A 19 10.65 -5.13 -12.93
C TYR A 19 9.41 -4.22 -12.82
N LEU A 20 9.13 -3.67 -11.63
CA LEU A 20 8.07 -2.66 -11.47
C LEU A 20 8.31 -1.43 -12.37
N LYS A 21 9.58 -1.01 -12.50
CA LYS A 21 9.97 0.12 -13.35
C LYS A 21 9.82 -0.22 -14.84
N GLU A 22 10.28 -1.40 -15.26
CA GLU A 22 10.20 -1.86 -16.64
C GLU A 22 8.75 -1.94 -17.13
N LEU A 23 7.86 -2.45 -16.28
CA LEU A 23 6.42 -2.49 -16.57
C LEU A 23 5.75 -1.11 -16.56
N ASP A 24 6.43 -0.07 -16.06
CA ASP A 24 5.90 1.27 -15.83
C ASP A 24 4.51 1.24 -15.18
N VAL A 25 4.37 0.54 -14.05
CA VAL A 25 3.05 0.33 -13.41
C VAL A 25 2.42 1.61 -12.87
N GLU A 26 1.09 1.75 -12.97
CA GLU A 26 0.34 2.86 -12.37
C GLU A 26 0.24 2.74 -10.85
N MET A 27 0.24 1.52 -10.31
CA MET A 27 0.13 1.25 -8.89
C MET A 27 1.05 0.10 -8.48
N ALA A 28 1.76 0.26 -7.36
CA ALA A 28 2.63 -0.78 -6.82
C ALA A 28 2.40 -0.96 -5.31
N GLY A 29 1.74 -2.06 -4.94
CA GLY A 29 1.55 -2.46 -3.55
C GLY A 29 2.77 -3.17 -2.98
N ILE A 30 3.30 -2.68 -1.86
CA ILE A 30 4.48 -3.22 -1.18
C ILE A 30 4.15 -3.45 0.29
N GLY A 31 4.41 -4.66 0.78
CA GLY A 31 4.13 -5.03 2.16
C GLY A 31 5.04 -6.13 2.68
N PRO A 32 5.19 -6.23 4.00
CA PRO A 32 5.97 -7.29 4.60
C PRO A 32 5.25 -8.64 4.42
N PHE A 33 6.03 -9.70 4.25
CA PHE A 33 5.55 -11.05 4.46
C PHE A 33 5.20 -11.24 5.94
N ILE A 34 4.05 -11.86 6.21
CA ILE A 34 3.62 -12.23 7.56
C ILE A 34 3.27 -13.71 7.53
N PRO A 35 3.99 -14.58 8.27
CA PRO A 35 3.75 -16.02 8.25
C PRO A 35 2.36 -16.31 8.82
N ASN A 36 1.61 -17.13 8.08
CA ASN A 36 0.30 -17.60 8.52
C ASN A 36 0.45 -19.01 9.12
N PRO A 37 -0.04 -19.24 10.36
CA PRO A 37 0.11 -20.53 11.05
C PRO A 37 -0.55 -21.71 10.32
N HIS A 38 -1.47 -21.44 9.40
CA HIS A 38 -2.18 -22.46 8.62
C HIS A 38 -1.58 -22.67 7.23
N THR A 39 -0.32 -22.28 7.00
CA THR A 39 0.37 -22.42 5.72
C THR A 39 1.72 -23.12 5.88
N PRO A 40 2.29 -23.71 4.81
CA PRO A 40 3.62 -24.34 4.88
C PRO A 40 4.74 -23.39 5.35
N LEU A 41 4.54 -22.08 5.24
CA LEU A 41 5.51 -21.06 5.67
C LEU A 41 5.27 -20.57 7.11
N ALA A 42 4.50 -21.29 7.92
CA ALA A 42 4.18 -20.90 9.30
C ALA A 42 5.42 -20.64 10.17
N GLY A 43 6.50 -21.40 9.97
CA GLY A 43 7.74 -21.28 10.74
C GLY A 43 8.74 -20.26 10.19
N ALA A 44 8.40 -19.55 9.11
CA ALA A 44 9.30 -18.57 8.50
C ALA A 44 9.37 -17.26 9.32
N ALA A 45 10.49 -16.55 9.20
CA ALA A 45 10.61 -15.20 9.73
C ALA A 45 9.70 -14.22 8.96
N PRO A 46 9.06 -13.25 9.62
CA PRO A 46 8.31 -12.20 8.94
C PRO A 46 9.26 -11.20 8.25
N GLY A 47 8.73 -10.47 7.28
CA GLY A 47 9.37 -9.29 6.73
C GLY A 47 9.49 -8.15 7.75
N THR A 48 10.50 -7.30 7.58
CA THR A 48 10.74 -6.19 8.49
C THR A 48 10.08 -4.90 8.00
N VAL A 49 9.68 -4.05 8.97
CA VAL A 49 9.18 -2.70 8.71
C VAL A 49 10.21 -1.90 7.94
N GLU A 50 11.46 -1.91 8.40
CA GLU A 50 12.54 -1.11 7.83
C GLU A 50 12.78 -1.45 6.35
N MET A 51 12.92 -2.74 6.01
CA MET A 51 13.15 -3.14 4.62
C MET A 51 11.94 -2.81 3.74
N THR A 52 10.72 -3.00 4.26
CA THR A 52 9.50 -2.62 3.53
C THR A 52 9.46 -1.12 3.22
N LEU A 53 9.82 -0.27 4.19
CA LEU A 53 9.87 1.18 3.99
C LEU A 53 10.96 1.59 2.99
N LYS A 54 12.14 0.93 3.01
CA LYS A 54 13.19 1.11 2.00
C LYS A 54 12.67 0.79 0.60
N MET A 55 11.96 -0.33 0.43
CA MET A 55 11.36 -0.72 -0.84
C MET A 55 10.32 0.29 -1.34
N ILE A 56 9.48 0.83 -0.44
CA ILE A 56 8.52 1.90 -0.78
C ILE A 56 9.26 3.16 -1.25
N ALA A 57 10.29 3.59 -0.52
CA ALA A 57 11.05 4.78 -0.86
C ALA A 57 11.77 4.65 -2.20
N LEU A 58 12.44 3.51 -2.45
CA LEU A 58 13.11 3.23 -3.72
C LEU A 58 12.10 3.16 -4.88
N THR A 59 10.93 2.56 -4.66
CA THR A 59 9.87 2.52 -5.68
C THR A 59 9.39 3.93 -6.02
N ARG A 60 9.21 4.82 -5.03
CA ARG A 60 8.85 6.22 -5.30
C ARG A 60 9.91 6.94 -6.15
N LEU A 61 11.19 6.69 -5.90
CA LEU A 61 12.27 7.31 -6.68
C LEU A 61 12.30 6.79 -8.12
N LEU A 62 12.05 5.50 -8.34
CA LEU A 62 12.04 4.88 -9.67
C LEU A 62 10.76 5.19 -10.46
N LEU A 63 9.62 5.28 -9.77
CA LEU A 63 8.28 5.48 -10.33
C LEU A 63 7.60 6.68 -9.66
N PRO A 64 8.04 7.92 -9.99
CA PRO A 64 7.61 9.13 -9.29
C PRO A 64 6.12 9.41 -9.39
N GLN A 65 5.43 8.89 -10.42
CA GLN A 65 4.01 9.07 -10.65
C GLN A 65 3.13 7.90 -10.19
N ALA A 66 3.72 6.78 -9.75
CA ALA A 66 2.93 5.62 -9.34
C ALA A 66 2.15 5.87 -8.04
N HIS A 67 0.97 5.27 -7.95
CA HIS A 67 0.24 5.14 -6.71
C HIS A 67 0.87 4.04 -5.85
N LEU A 68 1.27 4.40 -4.64
CA LEU A 68 1.90 3.50 -3.70
C LEU A 68 0.96 3.35 -2.49
N PRO A 69 0.15 2.28 -2.43
CA PRO A 69 -0.72 2.04 -1.30
C PRO A 69 0.08 1.61 -0.08
N VAL A 70 -0.25 2.22 1.05
CA VAL A 70 0.10 1.73 2.37
C VAL A 70 -0.64 0.42 2.60
N THR A 71 0.09 -0.68 2.64
CA THR A 71 -0.51 -2.00 2.84
C THR A 71 -0.95 -2.18 4.30
N THR A 72 -2.08 -2.86 4.49
CA THR A 72 -2.55 -3.22 5.83
C THR A 72 -1.53 -4.10 6.56
N ALA A 73 -0.77 -4.93 5.84
CA ALA A 73 0.26 -5.81 6.40
C ALA A 73 1.32 -5.01 7.18
N LEU A 74 1.79 -3.87 6.64
CA LEU A 74 2.74 -3.02 7.33
C LEU A 74 2.14 -2.42 8.62
N SER A 75 0.85 -2.09 8.60
CA SER A 75 0.16 -1.61 9.81
C SER A 75 -0.01 -2.73 10.85
N THR A 76 -0.15 -3.98 10.41
CA THR A 76 -0.31 -5.14 11.30
C THR A 76 0.95 -5.41 12.13
N ILE A 77 2.14 -5.14 11.58
CA ILE A 77 3.41 -5.34 12.29
C ILE A 77 4.00 -4.07 12.91
N ASP A 78 3.38 -2.89 12.67
CA ASP A 78 3.78 -1.60 13.24
C ASP A 78 2.58 -0.67 13.39
N ALA A 79 2.30 -0.24 14.63
CA ALA A 79 1.22 0.68 14.95
C ALA A 79 1.32 2.04 14.21
N LEU A 80 2.54 2.46 13.85
CA LEU A 80 2.81 3.67 13.06
C LEU A 80 3.10 3.38 11.59
N GLY A 81 2.86 2.14 11.14
CA GLY A 81 3.20 1.68 9.79
C GLY A 81 2.59 2.55 8.69
N ARG A 82 1.36 3.06 8.89
CA ARG A 82 0.72 3.96 7.91
C ARG A 82 1.43 5.30 7.80
N GLN A 83 1.70 5.93 8.94
CA GLN A 83 2.35 7.23 9.04
C GLN A 83 3.77 7.15 8.46
N LYS A 84 4.51 6.10 8.80
CA LYS A 84 5.86 5.85 8.27
C LYS A 84 5.84 5.68 6.76
N ALA A 85 4.97 4.82 6.23
CA ALA A 85 4.89 4.60 4.79
C ALA A 85 4.50 5.87 4.00
N LEU A 86 3.54 6.66 4.49
CA LEU A 86 3.17 7.94 3.87
C LEU A 86 4.34 8.93 3.84
N ARG A 87 5.18 8.92 4.89
CA ARG A 87 6.42 9.73 4.94
C ARG A 87 7.55 9.15 4.08
N SER A 88 7.47 7.87 3.71
CA SER A 88 8.45 7.18 2.86
C SER A 88 8.07 7.12 1.38
N GLY A 89 7.02 7.85 0.95
CA GLY A 89 6.65 7.97 -0.47
C GLY A 89 5.32 7.31 -0.85
N ALA A 90 4.65 6.62 0.09
CA ALA A 90 3.29 6.14 -0.13
C ALA A 90 2.30 7.31 -0.25
N ASN A 91 1.25 7.14 -1.06
CA ASN A 91 0.23 8.17 -1.27
C ASN A 91 -1.21 7.66 -1.30
N VAL A 92 -1.43 6.34 -1.12
CA VAL A 92 -2.77 5.74 -1.10
C VAL A 92 -2.98 4.99 0.23
N ILE A 93 -4.19 5.06 0.78
CA ILE A 93 -4.62 4.27 1.94
C ILE A 93 -5.86 3.47 1.53
N MET A 94 -5.94 2.22 1.98
CA MET A 94 -7.05 1.32 1.68
C MET A 94 -7.79 0.95 2.97
N PRO A 95 -8.84 1.69 3.37
CA PRO A 95 -9.65 1.34 4.53
C PRO A 95 -10.38 0.01 4.33
N ASN A 96 -10.45 -0.82 5.38
CA ASN A 96 -11.21 -2.06 5.32
C ASN A 96 -12.72 -1.77 5.46
N VAL A 97 -13.45 -1.93 4.36
CA VAL A 97 -14.92 -1.75 4.30
C VAL A 97 -15.70 -3.07 4.44
N THR A 98 -15.01 -4.18 4.69
CA THR A 98 -15.63 -5.51 4.86
C THR A 98 -16.59 -5.49 6.07
N PRO A 99 -17.83 -5.99 5.93
CA PRO A 99 -18.76 -6.11 7.05
C PRO A 99 -18.15 -6.90 8.20
N LYS A 100 -18.34 -6.45 9.46
CA LYS A 100 -17.71 -7.05 10.65
C LYS A 100 -17.83 -8.57 10.71
N ARG A 101 -19.02 -9.11 10.40
CA ARG A 101 -19.31 -10.56 10.41
C ARG A 101 -18.46 -11.40 9.46
N PHE A 102 -17.84 -10.79 8.44
CA PHE A 102 -17.03 -11.48 7.43
C PHE A 102 -15.54 -11.19 7.53
N ARG A 103 -15.10 -10.26 8.41
CA ARG A 103 -13.69 -9.84 8.48
C ARG A 103 -12.76 -11.00 8.86
N SER A 104 -13.15 -11.79 9.85
CA SER A 104 -12.38 -12.95 10.32
C SER A 104 -12.22 -14.03 9.25
N LEU A 105 -13.13 -14.11 8.27
CA LEU A 105 -13.04 -15.06 7.17
C LEU A 105 -11.97 -14.65 6.14
N TYR A 106 -11.52 -13.39 6.15
CA TYR A 106 -10.54 -12.86 5.21
C TYR A 106 -9.14 -12.71 5.84
N ALA A 107 -8.58 -13.85 6.27
CA ALA A 107 -7.33 -13.95 7.02
C ALA A 107 -6.14 -14.38 6.14
N ILE A 108 -5.70 -13.50 5.23
CA ILE A 108 -4.49 -13.74 4.42
C ILE A 108 -3.26 -13.96 5.32
N TYR A 109 -3.18 -13.20 6.41
CA TYR A 109 -2.18 -13.30 7.47
C TYR A 109 -2.86 -13.06 8.83
N PRO A 110 -2.31 -13.58 9.93
CA PRO A 110 -2.90 -13.44 11.26
C PRO A 110 -2.95 -11.98 11.70
N ASN A 111 -3.80 -11.67 12.68
CA ASN A 111 -3.83 -10.37 13.36
C ASN A 111 -4.12 -9.15 12.49
N LYS A 112 -4.58 -9.36 11.25
CA LYS A 112 -5.06 -8.29 10.36
C LYS A 112 -6.13 -7.40 11.01
N ASP A 113 -6.92 -7.97 11.91
CA ASP A 113 -8.01 -7.30 12.61
C ASP A 113 -7.65 -6.73 13.99
N LEU A 114 -6.45 -6.96 14.55
CA LEU A 114 -6.13 -6.50 15.92
C LEU A 114 -6.14 -4.97 16.08
N LEU A 115 -5.90 -4.22 14.99
CA LEU A 115 -6.02 -2.76 14.98
C LEU A 115 -7.49 -2.28 15.06
N ASN A 116 -8.48 -3.18 14.95
CA ASN A 116 -9.91 -2.86 14.94
C ASN A 116 -10.59 -3.00 16.32
N ALA A 117 -9.86 -3.26 17.42
CA ALA A 117 -10.50 -3.46 18.72
C ALA A 117 -11.21 -2.20 19.24
N ASN A 118 -10.76 -0.99 18.87
CA ASN A 118 -11.34 0.27 19.38
C ASN A 118 -11.51 1.39 18.34
N GLN A 119 -11.06 1.22 17.10
CA GLN A 119 -11.22 2.23 16.07
C GLN A 119 -12.09 1.68 14.96
N ASN A 120 -13.32 2.18 14.87
CA ASN A 120 -14.03 2.17 13.61
C ASN A 120 -13.03 2.68 12.54
N ASN A 121 -12.83 1.94 11.44
CA ASN A 121 -12.20 2.43 10.21
C ASN A 121 -13.11 3.51 9.60
N CYS A 122 -13.42 4.53 10.39
CA CYS A 122 -14.18 5.67 9.99
C CYS A 122 -13.30 6.43 9.04
N ARG A 123 -13.85 6.77 7.87
CA ARG A 123 -13.24 7.70 6.92
C ARG A 123 -12.65 8.91 7.65
N GLN A 124 -13.32 9.39 8.69
CA GLN A 124 -12.86 10.49 9.54
C GLN A 124 -11.52 10.22 10.22
N CYS A 125 -11.34 9.10 10.93
CA CYS A 125 -10.09 8.78 11.62
C CYS A 125 -8.90 8.70 10.65
N VAL A 126 -9.14 8.16 9.45
CA VAL A 126 -8.12 8.12 8.39
C VAL A 126 -7.82 9.53 7.87
N SER A 127 -8.84 10.36 7.65
CA SER A 127 -8.68 11.76 7.25
C SER A 127 -7.91 12.57 8.30
N ASP A 128 -8.25 12.44 9.59
CA ASP A 128 -7.59 13.14 10.68
C ASP A 128 -6.12 12.75 10.78
N MET A 129 -5.82 11.45 10.65
CA MET A 129 -4.44 10.96 10.59
C MET A 129 -3.68 11.56 9.40
N ILE A 130 -4.27 11.59 8.19
CA ILE A 130 -3.67 12.21 7.01
C ILE A 130 -3.40 13.71 7.26
N ASN A 131 -4.36 14.43 7.82
CA ASN A 131 -4.25 15.86 8.11
C ASN A 131 -3.17 16.14 9.16
N SER A 132 -3.07 15.33 10.22
CA SER A 132 -2.01 15.43 11.23
C SER A 132 -0.59 15.23 10.69
N LEU A 133 -0.46 14.61 9.51
CA LEU A 133 0.82 14.45 8.81
C LEU A 133 1.14 15.63 7.87
N GLY A 134 0.30 16.68 7.85
CA GLY A 134 0.43 17.80 6.92
C GLY A 134 0.07 17.44 5.48
N ARG A 135 -0.73 16.40 5.27
CA ARG A 135 -1.20 15.97 3.94
C ARG A 135 -2.69 16.24 3.80
N THR A 136 -3.20 16.14 2.57
CA THR A 136 -4.63 16.30 2.25
C THR A 136 -5.21 15.01 1.69
N VAL A 137 -6.52 14.82 1.89
CA VAL A 137 -7.28 13.72 1.29
C VAL A 137 -7.66 14.10 -0.14
N GLY A 138 -7.41 13.20 -1.09
CA GLY A 138 -7.83 13.40 -2.49
C GLY A 138 -9.35 13.51 -2.61
N GLN A 139 -9.82 14.44 -3.45
CA GLN A 139 -11.25 14.70 -3.65
C GLN A 139 -11.82 13.99 -4.89
N GLY A 140 -10.97 13.69 -5.88
CA GLY A 140 -11.36 12.96 -7.10
C GLY A 140 -11.24 11.44 -6.96
N GLN A 141 -11.42 10.74 -8.08
CA GLN A 141 -11.39 9.28 -8.14
C GLN A 141 -10.00 8.67 -7.89
N GLY A 142 -8.94 9.48 -7.92
CA GLY A 142 -7.57 9.01 -7.75
C GLY A 142 -7.03 8.27 -8.98
N HIS A 143 -7.40 8.73 -10.17
CA HIS A 143 -6.86 8.23 -11.44
C HIS A 143 -5.35 8.43 -11.53
N SER A 144 -4.70 7.56 -12.31
CA SER A 144 -3.25 7.65 -12.54
C SER A 144 -2.89 9.02 -13.14
N PRO A 145 -1.88 9.71 -12.58
CA PRO A 145 -1.42 10.99 -13.12
C PRO A 145 -0.51 10.82 -14.35
N LYS A 146 -0.29 9.59 -14.83
CA LYS A 146 0.56 9.32 -15.99
C LYS A 146 -0.10 9.84 -17.29
N PRO A 147 0.66 10.48 -18.20
CA PRO A 147 0.11 11.07 -19.42
C PRO A 147 -0.63 10.08 -20.33
N GLY A 148 -0.20 8.81 -20.37
CA GLY A 148 -0.85 7.76 -21.18
C GLY A 148 -2.27 7.47 -20.71
N PHE A 149 -2.49 7.43 -19.40
CA PHE A 149 -3.78 7.18 -18.79
C PHE A 149 -4.74 8.37 -18.97
N SER A 150 -4.26 9.60 -18.75
CA SER A 150 -5.09 10.81 -18.90
C SER A 150 -5.56 11.06 -20.34
N ARG A 151 -4.82 10.57 -21.35
CA ARG A 151 -5.21 10.71 -22.77
C ARG A 151 -6.35 9.76 -23.16
N ASP A 152 -6.47 8.61 -22.52
CA ASP A 152 -7.55 7.65 -22.81
C ASP A 152 -8.92 8.13 -22.32
N PHE A 153 -8.99 8.89 -21.23
CA PHE A 153 -10.22 9.57 -20.79
C PHE A 153 -10.71 10.61 -21.79
N LYS A 154 -9.79 11.44 -22.32
CA LYS A 154 -10.10 12.42 -23.37
C LYS A 154 -10.61 11.76 -24.65
N LYS A 155 -10.11 10.57 -25.00
CA LYS A 155 -10.60 9.80 -26.15
C LYS A 155 -11.96 9.14 -25.93
N ARG A 156 -12.29 8.77 -24.68
CA ARG A 156 -13.57 8.14 -24.30
C ARG A 156 -14.71 9.14 -24.09
N GLY A 157 -14.45 10.45 -24.24
CA GLY A 157 -15.45 11.50 -24.03
C GLY A 157 -15.73 11.79 -22.55
N GLU A 158 -14.96 11.22 -21.64
CA GLU A 158 -15.06 11.40 -20.19
C GLU A 158 -14.02 12.43 -19.73
N ALA A 159 -14.10 13.64 -20.27
CA ALA A 159 -13.22 14.73 -19.86
C ALA A 159 -13.68 15.28 -18.49
N ASP A 160 -12.97 14.93 -17.42
CA ASP A 160 -13.06 15.65 -16.15
C ASP A 160 -12.55 17.08 -16.34
N GLU A 161 -13.38 18.07 -16.00
CA GLU A 161 -13.05 19.51 -15.95
C GLU A 161 -11.96 19.88 -14.93
N GLN A 162 -11.36 18.90 -14.24
CA GLN A 162 -10.45 19.12 -13.11
C GLN A 162 -8.99 19.41 -13.46
N TYR A 163 -8.64 19.50 -14.74
CA TYR A 163 -7.30 19.88 -15.21
C TYR A 163 -7.36 20.87 -16.39
N SER A 164 -8.11 21.97 -16.22
CA SER A 164 -7.96 23.20 -17.03
C SER A 164 -7.35 24.32 -16.20
#